data_AF-A0A5R1YX84-F1
#
_entry.id   AF-A0A5R1YX84-F1
#
_cell.length_a   1.000
_cell.length_b   1.000
_cell.length_c   1.000
_cell.angle_alpha   90.00
_cell.angle_beta   90.00
_cell.angle_gamma   90.00
#
_symmetry.space_group_name_H-M   'P 1'
#
loop_
_entity.id
_entity.type
_entity.pdbx_description
1 polymer ?
#
loop_
_entity_poly.entity_id
_entity_poly.type
_entity_poly.pdbx_seq_one_letter_code
_entity_poly.pdbx_strand_id
1 'polypeptide(L)'
;MGGISIWQLLIVAVIVVLLFGTKKLGSIGSDLGASIKGFKKAMSDDDAKQDKTSQDADFTAKSIADKQGEAKKEDAKSQDLSLKHI
;
A
#
# COMPACT_ATOMS: atom_id res chain seq x y z
N MET A 1 -39.89 -0.59 20.31
CA MET A 1 -38.53 -0.66 20.88
C MET A 1 -37.58 -0.01 19.89
N GLY A 2 -37.23 1.26 20.10
CA GLY A 2 -36.47 2.07 19.14
C GLY A 2 -35.07 1.49 18.92
N GLY A 3 -34.77 1.13 17.67
CA GLY A 3 -33.47 0.60 17.28
C GLY A 3 -32.37 1.65 17.40
N ILE A 4 -31.13 1.17 17.50
CA ILE A 4 -29.92 1.99 17.44
C ILE A 4 -29.94 2.71 16.09
N SER A 5 -30.17 4.02 16.10
CA SER A 5 -30.16 4.81 14.88
C SER A 5 -28.72 5.22 14.53
N ILE A 6 -28.44 5.33 13.22
CA ILE A 6 -27.12 5.66 12.68
C ILE A 6 -26.56 6.95 13.31
N TRP A 7 -27.43 7.92 13.64
CA TRP A 7 -27.05 9.19 14.24
C TRP A 7 -26.43 9.04 15.64
N GLN A 8 -26.89 8.07 16.44
CA GLN A 8 -26.35 7.78 17.76
C GLN A 8 -24.98 7.11 17.65
N LEU A 9 -24.78 6.24 16.65
CA LEU A 9 -23.47 5.62 16.42
C LEU A 9 -22.42 6.65 16.01
N LEU A 10 -22.77 7.64 15.18
CA LEU A 10 -21.86 8.72 14.81
C LEU A 10 -21.42 9.57 16.02
N ILE A 11 -22.37 9.94 16.90
CA ILE A 11 -22.02 10.75 18.08
C ILE A 11 -21.06 9.99 19.01
N VAL A 12 -21.28 8.68 19.20
CA VAL A 12 -20.40 7.83 20.01
C VAL A 12 -19.04 7.67 19.35
N ALA A 13 -18.99 7.47 18.03
CA ALA A 13 -17.74 7.34 17.29
C ALA A 13 -16.86 8.59 17.43
N VAL A 14 -17.46 9.78 17.36
CA VAL A 14 -16.72 11.06 17.57
C VAL A 14 -16.12 11.13 18.96
N ILE A 15 -16.87 10.77 20.00
CA ILE A 15 -16.36 10.78 21.38
C ILE A 15 -15.18 9.81 21.53
N VAL A 16 -15.30 8.58 21.00
CA VAL A 16 -14.20 7.60 21.05
C VAL A 16 -12.96 8.13 20.32
N VAL A 17 -13.11 8.74 19.15
CA VAL A 17 -11.99 9.34 18.41
C VAL A 17 -11.32 10.46 19.21
N LEU A 18 -12.09 11.29 19.94
CA LEU A 18 -11.53 12.35 20.77
C LEU A 18 -10.79 11.80 22.01
N LEU A 19 -11.31 10.74 22.64
CA LEU A 19 -10.70 10.13 23.82
C LEU A 19 -9.40 9.39 23.50
N PHE A 20 -9.41 8.59 22.43
CA PHE A 20 -8.26 7.78 22.02
C PHE A 20 -7.30 8.53 21.09
N GLY A 21 -7.77 9.61 20.46
CA GLY A 21 -7.05 10.37 19.45
C GLY A 21 -6.97 9.66 18.09
N THR A 22 -6.86 10.45 17.02
CA THR A 22 -6.78 9.94 15.64
C THR A 22 -5.51 9.14 15.36
N LYS A 23 -4.42 9.38 16.09
CA LYS A 23 -3.15 8.65 15.93
C LYS A 23 -3.27 7.18 16.30
N LYS A 24 -3.94 6.85 17.42
CA LYS A 24 -4.10 5.46 17.89
C LYS A 24 -5.18 4.72 17.09
N LEU A 25 -6.31 5.38 16.80
CA LEU A 25 -7.33 4.82 15.93
C LEU A 25 -6.83 4.63 14.50
N GLY A 26 -5.96 5.52 14.01
CA GLY A 26 -5.39 5.42 12.66
C GLY A 26 -4.46 4.23 12.50
N SER A 27 -3.56 3.98 13.47
CA SER A 27 -2.65 2.83 13.39
C SER A 27 -3.42 1.50 13.47
N ILE A 28 -4.29 1.35 14.48
CA ILE A 28 -5.07 0.11 14.68
C ILE A 28 -6.11 -0.07 13.58
N GLY A 29 -6.74 1.03 13.15
CA GLY A 29 -7.72 1.03 12.07
C GLY A 29 -7.11 0.74 10.70
N SER A 30 -5.84 1.06 10.47
CA SER A 30 -5.13 0.69 9.23
C SER A 30 -4.90 -0.82 9.17
N ASP A 31 -4.48 -1.44 10.28
CA ASP A 31 -4.21 -2.88 10.34
C ASP A 31 -5.51 -3.71 10.25
N LEU A 32 -6.53 -3.32 11.02
CA LEU A 32 -7.87 -3.94 10.94
C LEU A 32 -8.53 -3.64 9.59
N GLY A 33 -8.36 -2.42 9.07
CA GLY A 33 -8.92 -1.99 7.79
C GLY A 33 -8.33 -2.76 6.61
N ALA A 34 -7.03 -3.03 6.62
CA ALA A 34 -6.38 -3.88 5.62
C ALA A 34 -6.95 -5.32 5.64
N SER A 35 -7.16 -5.87 6.84
CA SER A 35 -7.73 -7.20 7.04
C SER A 35 -9.19 -7.28 6.55
N ILE A 36 -10.03 -6.31 6.92
CA ILE A 36 -11.41 -6.20 6.44
C ILE A 36 -11.46 -5.95 4.92
N LYS A 37 -10.53 -5.17 4.36
CA LYS A 37 -10.47 -4.88 2.92
C LYS A 37 -10.20 -6.15 2.11
N GLY A 38 -9.29 -7.01 2.58
CA GLY A 38 -9.04 -8.33 1.98
C GLY A 38 -10.29 -9.23 2.03
N PHE A 39 -10.98 -9.26 3.18
CA PHE A 39 -12.23 -9.99 3.34
C PHE A 39 -13.33 -9.49 2.39
N LYS A 40 -13.56 -8.17 2.32
CA LYS A 40 -14.54 -7.59 1.38
C LYS A 40 -14.16 -7.86 -0.07
N LYS A 41 -12.88 -7.79 -0.43
CA LYS A 41 -12.40 -8.10 -1.79
C LYS A 41 -12.67 -9.57 -2.13
N ALA A 42 -12.34 -10.50 -1.25
CA ALA A 42 -12.59 -11.93 -1.47
C ALA A 42 -14.09 -12.22 -1.59
N MET A 43 -14.91 -11.63 -0.72
CA MET A 43 -16.37 -11.80 -0.74
C MET A 43 -17.00 -11.16 -1.99
N SER A 44 -16.55 -9.97 -2.40
CA SER A 44 -17.00 -9.35 -3.65
C SER A 44 -16.44 -10.00 -4.92
N ASP A 45 -15.28 -10.66 -4.87
CA ASP A 45 -14.69 -11.39 -6.00
C ASP A 45 -15.42 -12.72 -6.24
N ASP A 46 -15.95 -13.34 -5.18
CA ASP A 46 -16.80 -14.54 -5.28
C ASP A 46 -18.19 -14.18 -5.86
N ASP A 47 -18.77 -13.05 -5.45
CA ASP A 47 -20.00 -12.51 -6.06
C ASP A 47 -19.77 -12.04 -7.52
N ALA A 48 -18.63 -11.41 -7.82
CA ALA A 48 -18.32 -10.90 -9.16
C ALA A 48 -17.80 -11.97 -10.15
N LYS A 49 -17.32 -13.13 -9.66
CA LYS A 49 -16.93 -14.27 -10.51
C LYS A 49 -18.11 -14.99 -11.18
N GLN A 50 -19.35 -14.70 -10.78
CA GLN A 50 -20.49 -15.07 -11.61
C GLN A 50 -20.62 -14.21 -12.88
N ASP A 51 -19.96 -13.04 -12.97
CA ASP A 51 -20.15 -12.11 -14.10
C ASP A 51 -18.90 -11.61 -14.83
N LYS A 52 -17.68 -11.65 -14.27
CA LYS A 52 -16.47 -11.15 -14.99
C LYS A 52 -15.20 -11.94 -14.70
N THR A 53 -14.96 -12.96 -15.52
CA THR A 53 -13.60 -13.44 -15.78
C THR A 53 -12.82 -12.33 -16.48
N SER A 54 -11.64 -12.00 -15.95
CA SER A 54 -10.54 -11.17 -16.51
C SER A 54 -10.28 -9.86 -15.78
N GLN A 55 -8.99 -9.63 -15.49
CA GLN A 55 -8.32 -8.40 -15.03
C GLN A 55 -8.24 -8.21 -13.51
N ASP A 56 -7.10 -8.61 -12.95
CA ASP A 56 -6.08 -7.67 -12.41
C ASP A 56 -5.12 -8.39 -11.47
N ALA A 57 -4.09 -8.99 -12.05
CA ALA A 57 -2.85 -9.31 -11.34
C ALA A 57 -1.87 -8.14 -11.52
N ASP A 58 -2.17 -6.99 -10.91
CA ASP A 58 -1.22 -5.88 -10.81
C ASP A 58 -0.30 -6.11 -9.60
N PHE A 59 0.69 -6.99 -9.80
CA PHE A 59 1.79 -7.18 -8.86
C PHE A 59 2.70 -5.94 -9.00
N THR A 60 2.56 -5.01 -8.08
CA THR A 60 3.33 -3.75 -7.99
C THR A 60 4.83 -4.01 -8.11
N ALA A 61 5.35 -3.92 -9.33
CA ALA A 61 6.76 -3.80 -9.65
C ALA A 61 7.25 -2.37 -9.36
N LYS A 62 7.22 -1.98 -8.08
CA LYS A 62 7.72 -0.66 -7.65
C LYS A 62 8.48 -0.75 -6.33
N SER A 63 9.61 -1.46 -6.34
CA SER A 63 10.60 -1.36 -5.24
C SER A 63 12.06 -1.62 -5.66
N ILE A 64 12.43 -1.46 -6.93
CA ILE A 64 13.85 -1.46 -7.34
C ILE A 64 14.10 -0.32 -8.32
N ALA A 65 14.05 0.93 -7.82
CA ALA A 65 14.49 2.10 -8.59
C ALA A 65 15.16 3.19 -7.73
N ASP A 66 15.54 2.89 -6.48
CA ASP A 66 16.12 3.89 -5.56
C ASP A 66 17.45 3.43 -4.91
N LYS A 67 18.24 2.62 -5.63
CA LYS A 67 19.59 2.22 -5.17
C LYS A 67 20.61 2.07 -6.31
N GLN A 68 20.71 3.06 -7.19
CA GLN A 68 21.79 3.20 -8.17
C GLN A 68 22.37 4.62 -8.24
N GLY A 69 22.43 5.31 -7.11
CA GLY A 69 23.34 6.44 -6.91
C GLY A 69 24.51 5.97 -6.06
N GLU A 70 25.73 6.26 -6.52
CA GLU A 70 26.99 6.14 -5.77
C GLU A 70 27.65 4.74 -5.69
N ALA A 71 28.29 4.32 -6.79
CA ALA A 71 29.62 3.65 -6.80
C ALA A 71 30.03 3.23 -8.23
N LYS A 72 30.29 4.19 -9.12
CA LYS A 72 31.11 3.92 -10.34
C LYS A 72 31.72 5.20 -10.91
N LYS A 73 32.63 5.79 -10.15
CA LYS A 73 33.65 6.73 -10.66
C LYS A 73 34.99 6.24 -10.13
N GLU A 74 35.56 5.30 -10.85
CA GLU A 74 36.97 4.88 -10.90
C GLU A 74 36.95 3.62 -11.79
N ASP A 75 37.99 3.37 -12.59
CA ASP A 75 38.09 2.27 -13.57
C ASP A 75 37.33 2.43 -14.91
N ALA A 76 37.54 3.57 -15.59
CA ALA A 76 37.35 3.63 -17.05
C ALA A 76 38.24 4.69 -17.73
N LYS A 77 39.47 4.92 -17.24
CA LYS A 77 40.41 5.87 -17.87
C LYS A 77 41.83 5.34 -18.09
N SER A 78 42.08 4.06 -17.84
CA SER A 78 43.45 3.50 -17.92
C SER A 78 43.69 2.57 -19.12
N GLN A 79 42.69 2.29 -19.95
CA GLN A 79 42.82 1.32 -21.06
C GLN A 79 42.81 1.94 -22.47
N ASP A 80 42.55 3.24 -22.62
CA ASP A 80 42.53 3.91 -23.94
C ASP A 80 43.88 4.53 -24.35
N LEU A 81 44.84 4.68 -23.42
CA LEU A 81 46.11 5.34 -23.72
C LEU A 81 47.23 4.41 -24.22
N SER A 82 47.08 3.08 -24.09
CA SER A 82 48.14 2.13 -24.50
C SER A 82 48.10 1.77 -25.98
N LEU A 83 47.05 2.15 -26.72
CA LEU A 83 46.87 1.79 -28.13
C LEU A 83 47.33 2.87 -29.12
N LYS A 84 47.77 4.04 -28.66
CA LYS A 84 48.13 5.17 -29.53
C LYS A 84 49.63 5.36 -29.76
N HIS A 85 50.48 4.46 -29.28
CA HIS A 85 51.94 4.63 -29.36
C HIS A 85 52.73 3.38 -29.75
N ILE A 86 52.10 2.39 -30.40
CA ILE A 86 52.78 1.30 -31.12
C ILE A 86 52.43 1.39 -32.60
#